data_AF-A0A8X7SDG7-F1
#
_entry.id   AF-A0A8X7SDG7-F1
#
_cell.length_a   1.000
_cell.length_b   1.000
_cell.length_c   1.000
_cell.angle_alpha   90.00
_cell.angle_beta   90.00
_cell.angle_gamma   90.00
#
_symmetry.space_group_name_H-M   'P 1'
#
loop_
_entity.id
_entity.type
_entity.pdbx_description
1 polymer ?
#
loop_
_entity_poly.entity_id
_entity_poly.type
_entity_poly.pdbx_seq_one_letter_code
_entity_poly.pdbx_strand_id
1 'polypeptide(L)'
;MAGSVFLDDAETPMSQESSTKRRGGGWITFPFMFATLLGLTIAAWGWLLNLIVYLIQEFNVKSIVRASLMLGVPFTAITLAAIGVGGTRFTLATAGANQFDKTKDQGSFFNGFFFTTYLAGAISATAIVYSEDNISWTLGFGLCAAANLFSFLVFIFGKRLYKHDKPLGNPFTSILGVILAAVLKRKAEVSASEKDYYN
;
A
#
# COMPACT_ATOMS: atom_id res chain seq x y z
N MET A 1 -12.72 27.76 -61.70
CA MET A 1 -11.49 26.94 -61.63
C MET A 1 -11.48 26.33 -60.24
N ALA A 2 -12.06 25.13 -60.08
CA ALA A 2 -11.38 23.83 -60.10
C ALA A 2 -10.47 23.68 -58.85
N GLY A 3 -10.57 22.70 -57.96
CA GLY A 3 -11.28 21.42 -57.93
C GLY A 3 -10.46 20.48 -57.04
N SER A 4 -11.11 19.85 -56.05
CA SER A 4 -10.83 18.55 -55.40
C SER A 4 -9.38 18.07 -55.12
N VAL A 5 -9.05 17.91 -53.83
CA VAL A 5 -8.22 16.82 -53.24
C VAL A 5 -8.69 16.66 -51.78
N PHE A 6 -9.81 16.00 -51.48
CA PHE A 6 -9.95 14.60 -51.06
C PHE A 6 -8.67 13.78 -50.74
N LEU A 7 -8.64 13.30 -49.48
CA LEU A 7 -7.99 12.11 -48.87
C LEU A 7 -6.55 12.19 -48.33
N ASP A 8 -6.44 12.20 -47.00
CA ASP A 8 -5.65 11.28 -46.13
C ASP A 8 -5.86 11.80 -44.69
N ASP A 9 -6.77 11.27 -43.86
CA ASP A 9 -6.79 9.91 -43.31
C ASP A 9 -5.40 9.34 -43.05
N ALA A 10 -4.59 10.09 -42.31
CA ALA A 10 -3.51 9.52 -41.52
C ALA A 10 -3.85 9.71 -40.05
N GLU A 11 -4.48 8.68 -39.48
CA GLU A 11 -4.41 8.34 -38.05
C GLU A 11 -3.11 8.89 -37.47
N THR A 12 -3.15 9.83 -36.53
CA THR A 12 -2.05 9.89 -35.56
C THR A 12 -2.13 8.55 -34.84
N PRO A 13 -1.21 7.59 -35.07
CA PRO A 13 -1.24 6.39 -34.28
C PRO A 13 -1.14 6.88 -32.84
N MET A 14 -2.15 6.54 -32.03
CA MET A 14 -1.96 6.32 -30.60
C MET A 14 -0.58 5.72 -30.50
N SER A 15 0.37 6.49 -29.97
CA SER A 15 1.74 6.04 -29.83
C SER A 15 1.64 4.63 -29.29
N GLN A 16 1.94 3.66 -30.17
CA GLN A 16 2.02 2.27 -29.81
C GLN A 16 3.01 2.31 -28.66
N GLU A 17 2.51 2.23 -27.43
CA GLU A 17 3.33 1.94 -26.29
C GLU A 17 3.90 0.59 -26.64
N SER A 18 5.09 0.62 -27.23
CA SER A 18 5.77 -0.54 -27.75
C SER A 18 5.65 -1.57 -26.64
N SER A 19 4.97 -2.67 -26.94
CA SER A 19 4.94 -3.85 -26.10
C SER A 19 6.36 -4.43 -26.12
N THR A 20 7.32 -3.68 -25.59
CA THR A 20 8.62 -4.19 -25.21
C THR A 20 8.28 -5.21 -24.15
N LYS A 21 8.20 -6.47 -24.59
CA LYS A 21 7.90 -7.66 -23.82
C LYS A 21 8.62 -7.54 -22.48
N ARG A 22 7.88 -7.06 -21.48
CA ARG A 22 8.44 -6.67 -20.19
C ARG A 22 8.89 -7.98 -19.56
N ARG A 23 10.20 -8.14 -19.33
CA ARG A 23 10.71 -9.30 -18.59
C ARG A 23 10.26 -9.11 -17.14
N GLY A 24 9.06 -9.61 -16.83
CA GLY A 24 8.46 -9.50 -15.50
C GLY A 24 9.33 -10.19 -14.45
N GLY A 25 9.48 -9.56 -13.26
CA GLY A 25 10.12 -10.17 -12.10
C GLY A 25 9.45 -11.48 -11.66
N GLY A 26 8.20 -11.69 -12.10
CA GLY A 26 7.52 -12.97 -12.11
C GLY A 26 7.41 -13.61 -10.73
N TRP A 27 7.28 -14.94 -10.71
CA TRP A 27 7.11 -15.72 -9.48
C TRP A 27 8.40 -15.85 -8.64
N ILE A 28 9.55 -15.34 -9.10
CA ILE A 28 10.84 -15.43 -8.37
C ILE A 28 10.91 -14.41 -7.22
N THR A 29 10.27 -13.24 -7.37
CA THR A 29 10.19 -12.23 -6.30
C THR A 29 9.21 -12.60 -5.19
N PHE A 30 8.38 -13.63 -5.38
CA PHE A 30 7.31 -14.03 -4.48
C PHE A 30 7.76 -14.43 -3.09
N PRO A 31 8.65 -15.42 -2.93
CA PRO A 31 9.01 -15.91 -1.60
C PRO A 31 9.58 -14.80 -0.71
N PHE A 32 10.38 -13.89 -1.27
CA PHE A 32 10.94 -12.75 -0.53
C PHE A 32 9.87 -11.73 -0.14
N MET A 33 8.95 -11.43 -1.05
CA MET A 33 7.86 -10.48 -0.80
C MET A 33 6.87 -11.02 0.23
N PHE A 34 6.51 -12.30 0.14
CA PHE A 34 5.65 -12.98 1.09
C PHE A 34 6.31 -13.15 2.45
N ALA A 35 7.60 -13.48 2.51
CA ALA A 35 8.36 -13.54 3.76
C ALA A 35 8.42 -12.16 4.45
N THR A 36 8.69 -11.10 3.68
CA THR A 36 8.68 -9.72 4.20
C THR A 36 7.29 -9.33 4.68
N LEU A 37 6.24 -9.64 3.90
CA LEU A 37 4.87 -9.35 4.27
C LEU A 37 4.47 -10.06 5.57
N LEU A 38 4.80 -11.35 5.69
CA LEU A 38 4.53 -12.16 6.87
C LEU A 38 5.25 -11.58 8.09
N GLY A 39 6.54 -11.26 7.98
CA GLY A 39 7.29 -10.65 9.08
C GLY A 39 6.76 -9.27 9.49
N LEU A 40 6.46 -8.42 8.50
CA LEU A 40 5.91 -7.09 8.75
C LEU A 40 4.53 -7.14 9.40
N THR A 41 3.67 -8.07 8.95
CA THR A 41 2.32 -8.22 9.51
C THR A 41 2.39 -8.79 10.93
N ILE A 42 3.18 -9.83 11.20
CA ILE A 42 3.37 -10.31 12.59
C ILE A 42 3.89 -9.19 13.50
N ALA A 43 4.88 -8.44 13.06
CA ALA A 43 5.43 -7.35 13.86
C ALA A 43 4.41 -6.21 14.08
N ALA A 44 3.64 -5.84 13.06
CA ALA A 44 2.62 -4.79 13.16
C ALA A 44 1.47 -5.19 14.09
N TRP A 45 0.97 -6.41 13.97
CA TRP A 45 -0.08 -6.95 14.83
C TRP A 45 0.44 -7.13 16.26
N GLY A 46 1.64 -7.65 16.43
CA GLY A 46 2.31 -7.78 17.72
C GLY A 46 2.52 -6.46 18.43
N TRP A 47 3.01 -5.45 17.71
CA TRP A 47 3.24 -4.13 18.29
C TRP A 47 1.93 -3.47 18.72
N LEU A 48 0.86 -3.67 17.96
CA LEU A 48 -0.48 -3.16 18.29
C LEU A 48 -1.07 -3.86 19.53
N LEU A 49 -0.97 -5.18 19.62
CA LEU A 49 -1.43 -5.96 20.78
C LEU A 49 -0.64 -5.57 22.04
N ASN A 50 0.68 -5.48 21.94
CA ASN A 50 1.53 -5.09 23.05
C ASN A 50 1.22 -3.69 23.55
N LEU A 51 0.99 -2.76 22.62
CA LEU A 51 0.61 -1.40 22.97
C LEU A 51 -0.75 -1.36 23.69
N ILE A 52 -1.72 -2.18 23.28
CA ILE A 52 -3.01 -2.28 23.97
C ILE A 52 -2.82 -2.81 25.40
N VAL A 53 -2.01 -3.86 25.59
CA VAL A 53 -1.70 -4.40 26.93
C VAL A 53 -0.99 -3.36 27.80
N TYR A 54 0.01 -2.67 27.26
CA TYR A 54 0.71 -1.58 27.93
C TYR A 54 -0.25 -0.45 28.35
N LEU A 55 -1.16 -0.06 27.46
CA LEU A 55 -2.17 0.96 27.74
C LEU A 55 -3.15 0.53 28.84
N ILE A 56 -3.49 -0.77 28.92
CA ILE A 56 -4.39 -1.28 29.96
C ILE A 56 -3.68 -1.37 31.33
N GLN A 57 -2.41 -1.79 31.36
CA GLN A 57 -1.66 -2.01 32.61
C GLN A 57 -1.09 -0.72 33.22
N GLU A 58 -0.56 0.20 32.39
CA GLU A 58 0.17 1.39 32.88
C GLU A 58 -0.76 2.60 33.13
N PHE A 59 -1.87 2.74 32.40
CA PHE A 59 -2.76 3.90 32.54
C PHE A 59 -3.86 3.76 33.60
N ASN A 60 -3.95 2.61 34.26
CA ASN A 60 -4.95 2.38 35.28
C ASN A 60 -4.51 2.90 36.66
N VAL A 61 -4.37 4.24 36.83
CA VAL A 61 -4.68 5.05 38.05
C VAL A 61 -3.86 6.38 38.21
N LYS A 62 -4.60 7.50 38.44
CA LYS A 62 -4.29 8.80 39.13
C LYS A 62 -3.27 9.80 38.55
N SER A 63 -3.69 10.69 37.63
CA SER A 63 -3.41 12.16 37.67
C SER A 63 -3.89 12.90 36.40
N ILE A 64 -4.67 13.97 36.55
CA ILE A 64 -5.38 14.68 35.45
C ILE A 64 -4.45 15.50 34.53
N VAL A 65 -3.32 16.02 35.03
CA VAL A 65 -2.41 16.89 34.25
C VAL A 65 -1.33 16.10 33.51
N ARG A 66 -0.90 14.96 34.07
CA ARG A 66 -0.05 14.01 33.33
C ARG A 66 -0.86 13.23 32.32
N ALA A 67 -2.15 12.95 32.58
CA ALA A 67 -3.03 12.25 31.66
C ALA A 67 -3.12 12.89 30.26
N SER A 68 -3.17 14.22 30.10
CA SER A 68 -3.27 14.82 28.76
C SER A 68 -2.00 14.64 27.91
N LEU A 69 -0.82 14.82 28.50
CA LEU A 69 0.46 14.55 27.80
C LEU A 69 0.70 13.05 27.63
N MET A 70 0.38 12.25 28.66
CA MET A 70 0.49 10.80 28.64
C MET A 70 -0.53 10.15 27.72
N LEU A 71 -1.69 10.74 27.43
CA LEU A 71 -2.62 10.25 26.41
C LEU A 71 -2.19 10.72 25.01
N GLY A 72 -1.69 11.95 24.89
CA GLY A 72 -1.24 12.49 23.60
C GLY A 72 -0.10 11.66 22.97
N VAL A 73 0.90 11.25 23.75
CA VAL A 73 2.04 10.45 23.26
C VAL A 73 1.63 9.09 22.66
N PRO A 74 0.85 8.22 23.33
CA PRO A 74 0.41 6.96 22.76
C PRO A 74 -0.60 7.16 21.62
N PHE A 75 -1.52 8.14 21.67
CA PHE A 75 -2.44 8.38 20.56
C PHE A 75 -1.71 8.85 19.29
N THR A 76 -0.71 9.71 19.44
CA THR A 76 0.14 10.12 18.31
C THR A 76 1.00 8.96 17.81
N ALA A 77 1.54 8.13 18.71
CA ALA A 77 2.28 6.92 18.32
C ALA A 77 1.40 5.92 17.56
N ILE A 78 0.17 5.66 18.01
CA ILE A 78 -0.79 4.77 17.33
C ILE A 78 -1.15 5.34 15.96
N THR A 79 -1.40 6.64 15.87
CA THR A 79 -1.77 7.29 14.61
C THR A 79 -0.62 7.20 13.61
N LEU A 80 0.60 7.49 14.04
CA LEU A 80 1.80 7.37 13.20
C LEU A 80 2.04 5.91 12.77
N ALA A 81 1.87 4.96 13.68
CA ALA A 81 1.98 3.53 13.39
C ALA A 81 0.89 3.08 12.40
N ALA A 82 -0.36 3.51 12.56
CA ALA A 82 -1.46 3.18 11.67
C ALA A 82 -1.22 3.72 10.25
N ILE A 83 -0.71 4.95 10.12
CA ILE A 83 -0.32 5.53 8.83
C ILE A 83 0.82 4.72 8.20
N GLY A 84 1.85 4.38 8.98
CA GLY A 84 3.00 3.61 8.49
C GLY A 84 2.61 2.20 8.02
N VAL A 85 1.81 1.48 8.81
CA VAL A 85 1.32 0.13 8.48
C VAL A 85 0.38 0.17 7.28
N GLY A 86 -0.55 1.14 7.24
CA GLY A 86 -1.45 1.32 6.11
C GLY A 86 -0.68 1.57 4.81
N GLY A 87 0.19 2.59 4.79
CA GLY A 87 0.97 2.96 3.62
C GLY A 87 1.85 1.82 3.11
N THR A 88 2.60 1.18 3.99
CA THR A 88 3.52 0.09 3.60
C THR A 88 2.77 -1.09 2.97
N ARG A 89 1.59 -1.45 3.51
CA ARG A 89 0.78 -2.55 2.98
C ARG A 89 0.24 -2.25 1.58
N PHE A 90 -0.28 -1.04 1.34
CA PHE A 90 -0.78 -0.66 0.02
C PHE A 90 0.36 -0.56 -0.99
N THR A 91 1.51 0.00 -0.61
CA THR A 91 2.69 0.06 -1.49
C THR A 91 3.23 -1.33 -1.84
N LEU A 92 3.28 -2.26 -0.87
CA LEU A 92 3.70 -3.64 -1.14
C LEU A 92 2.71 -4.38 -2.05
N ALA A 93 1.40 -4.19 -1.82
CA ALA A 93 0.35 -4.81 -2.64
C ALA A 93 0.41 -4.31 -4.09
N THR A 94 0.54 -3.00 -4.30
CA THR A 94 0.61 -2.42 -5.65
C THR A 94 1.94 -2.78 -6.33
N ALA A 95 3.06 -2.68 -5.63
CA ALA A 95 4.37 -3.06 -6.18
C ALA A 95 4.46 -4.55 -6.53
N GLY A 96 3.81 -5.42 -5.74
CA GLY A 96 3.73 -6.85 -5.99
C GLY A 96 2.82 -7.21 -7.16
N ALA A 97 1.65 -6.58 -7.24
CA ALA A 97 0.75 -6.73 -8.39
C ALA A 97 1.43 -6.28 -9.69
N ASN A 98 2.26 -5.23 -9.63
CA ASN A 98 2.97 -4.71 -10.80
C ASN A 98 4.11 -5.61 -11.32
N GLN A 99 4.44 -6.69 -10.61
CA GLN A 99 5.37 -7.71 -11.12
C GLN A 99 4.73 -8.61 -12.21
N PHE A 100 3.40 -8.54 -12.38
CA PHE A 100 2.64 -9.34 -13.35
C PHE A 100 1.96 -8.48 -14.40
N ASP A 101 2.12 -8.89 -15.66
CA ASP A 101 1.41 -8.27 -16.78
C ASP A 101 0.01 -8.88 -17.01
N LYS A 102 -0.28 -10.07 -16.45
CA LYS A 102 -1.57 -10.77 -16.63
C LYS A 102 -2.50 -10.56 -15.42
N THR A 103 -3.74 -10.17 -15.69
CA THR A 103 -4.79 -9.98 -14.66
C THR A 103 -5.08 -11.24 -13.84
N LYS A 104 -5.03 -12.43 -14.46
CA LYS A 104 -5.20 -13.72 -13.76
C LYS A 104 -4.10 -13.95 -12.70
N ASP A 105 -2.86 -13.62 -13.03
CA ASP A 105 -1.72 -13.81 -12.12
C ASP A 105 -1.73 -12.77 -11.00
N GLN A 106 -2.16 -11.53 -11.29
CA GLN A 106 -2.44 -10.51 -10.27
C GLN A 106 -3.52 -10.95 -9.28
N GLY A 107 -4.61 -11.57 -9.76
CA GLY A 107 -5.66 -12.10 -8.89
C GLY A 107 -5.14 -13.23 -7.96
N SER A 108 -4.31 -14.13 -8.49
CA SER A 108 -3.68 -15.18 -7.70
C SER A 108 -2.71 -14.60 -6.65
N PHE A 109 -1.98 -13.55 -7.00
CA PHE A 109 -1.16 -12.78 -6.06
C PHE A 109 -1.98 -12.21 -4.90
N PHE A 110 -3.09 -11.51 -5.20
CA PHE A 110 -3.94 -10.94 -4.16
C PHE A 110 -4.54 -12.02 -3.25
N ASN A 111 -4.97 -13.16 -3.81
CA ASN A 111 -5.46 -14.27 -3.02
C ASN A 111 -4.39 -14.79 -2.03
N GLY A 112 -3.16 -14.99 -2.52
CA GLY A 112 -2.03 -15.35 -1.66
C GLY A 112 -1.74 -14.27 -0.61
N PHE A 113 -1.69 -13.00 -1.02
CA PHE A 113 -1.41 -11.85 -0.16
C PHE A 113 -2.37 -11.78 1.03
N PHE A 114 -3.67 -11.93 0.78
CA PHE A 114 -4.67 -11.95 1.84
C PHE A 114 -4.53 -13.20 2.72
N PHE A 115 -4.38 -14.39 2.11
CA PHE A 115 -4.18 -15.63 2.86
C PHE A 115 -3.01 -15.53 3.84
N THR A 116 -1.85 -15.06 3.38
CA THR A 116 -0.66 -14.88 4.21
C THR A 116 -0.86 -13.81 5.28
N THR A 117 -1.54 -12.71 4.96
CA THR A 117 -1.88 -11.67 5.94
C THR A 117 -2.73 -12.23 7.09
N TYR A 118 -3.75 -13.02 6.78
CA TYR A 118 -4.61 -13.62 7.81
C TYR A 118 -3.88 -14.70 8.61
N LEU A 119 -3.08 -15.54 7.95
CA LEU A 119 -2.26 -16.54 8.63
C LEU A 119 -1.25 -15.89 9.58
N ALA A 120 -0.57 -14.84 9.14
CA ALA A 120 0.34 -14.05 9.96
C ALA A 120 -0.37 -13.42 11.16
N GLY A 121 -1.58 -12.87 10.95
CA GLY A 121 -2.42 -12.36 12.03
C GLY A 121 -2.76 -13.44 13.07
N ALA A 122 -3.11 -14.65 12.65
CA ALA A 122 -3.41 -15.77 13.55
C ALA A 122 -2.17 -16.21 14.35
N ILE A 123 -0.99 -16.29 13.70
CA ILE A 123 0.28 -16.61 14.38
C ILE A 123 0.62 -15.52 15.40
N SER A 124 0.51 -14.25 15.00
CA SER A 124 0.79 -13.09 15.85
C SER A 124 -0.12 -13.07 17.08
N ALA A 125 -1.43 -13.25 16.89
CA ALA A 125 -2.41 -13.26 17.97
C ALA A 125 -2.21 -14.45 18.92
N THR A 126 -1.55 -15.52 18.48
CA THR A 126 -1.27 -16.68 19.35
C THR A 126 0.07 -16.52 20.07
N ALA A 127 1.15 -16.32 19.32
CA ALA A 127 2.51 -16.33 19.86
C ALA A 127 2.82 -15.10 20.72
N ILE A 128 2.33 -13.92 20.33
CA ILE A 128 2.66 -12.66 21.01
C ILE A 128 1.80 -12.49 22.25
N VAL A 129 0.49 -12.75 22.15
CA VAL A 129 -0.42 -12.76 23.31
C VAL A 129 0.04 -13.77 24.35
N TYR A 130 0.45 -14.98 23.93
CA TYR A 130 1.01 -15.96 24.86
C TYR A 130 2.26 -15.45 25.58
N SER A 131 3.14 -14.72 24.88
CA SER A 131 4.36 -14.16 25.47
C SER A 131 4.07 -13.00 26.44
N GLU A 132 3.08 -12.18 26.11
CA GLU A 132 2.61 -11.06 26.94
C GLU A 132 1.94 -11.54 28.23
N ASP A 133 1.05 -12.55 28.14
CA ASP A 133 0.29 -13.05 29.28
C ASP A 133 1.12 -13.87 30.27
N ASN A 134 2.19 -14.56 29.82
CA ASN A 134 2.91 -15.52 30.65
C ASN A 134 4.26 -15.02 31.21
N ILE A 135 4.88 -13.98 30.63
CA ILE A 135 6.26 -13.60 30.99
C ILE A 135 6.41 -12.11 31.31
N SER A 136 6.23 -11.21 30.33
CA SER A 136 6.24 -9.75 30.53
C SER A 136 5.96 -8.99 29.22
N TRP A 137 5.39 -7.79 29.32
CA TRP A 137 5.17 -6.89 28.17
C TRP A 137 6.49 -6.52 27.46
N THR A 138 7.58 -6.37 28.22
CA THR A 138 8.91 -5.98 27.70
C THR A 138 9.48 -7.01 26.74
N LEU A 139 9.30 -8.30 27.02
CA LEU A 139 9.73 -9.37 26.11
C LEU A 139 8.91 -9.39 24.82
N GLY A 140 7.61 -9.10 24.89
CA GLY A 140 6.77 -8.92 23.71
C GLY A 140 7.31 -7.82 22.79
N PHE A 141 7.77 -6.69 23.35
CA PHE A 141 8.32 -5.58 22.55
C PHE A 141 9.67 -5.98 21.93
N GLY A 142 10.53 -6.67 22.69
CA GLY A 142 11.79 -7.20 22.17
C GLY A 142 11.59 -8.19 21.02
N LEU A 143 10.62 -9.09 21.15
CA LEU A 143 10.27 -10.07 20.11
C LEU A 143 9.72 -9.38 18.86
N CYS A 144 8.84 -8.40 19.01
CA CYS A 144 8.32 -7.60 17.89
C CYS A 144 9.44 -6.84 17.17
N ALA A 145 10.35 -6.21 17.93
CA ALA A 145 11.49 -5.47 17.36
C ALA A 145 12.43 -6.39 16.58
N ALA A 146 12.74 -7.57 17.12
CA ALA A 146 13.57 -8.57 16.45
C ALA A 146 12.90 -9.08 15.15
N ALA A 147 11.60 -9.37 15.18
CA ALA A 147 10.84 -9.80 14.00
C ALA A 147 10.81 -8.71 12.92
N ASN A 148 10.64 -7.44 13.30
CA ASN A 148 10.66 -6.31 12.38
C ASN A 148 12.06 -6.13 11.74
N LEU A 149 13.12 -6.21 12.54
CA LEU A 149 14.50 -6.12 12.05
C LEU A 149 14.80 -7.26 11.06
N PHE A 150 14.40 -8.50 11.37
CA PHE A 150 14.56 -9.63 10.47
C PHE A 150 13.80 -9.41 9.15
N SER A 151 12.55 -8.94 9.21
CA SER A 151 11.76 -8.62 8.02
C SER A 151 12.42 -7.54 7.16
N PHE A 152 12.95 -6.49 7.80
CA PHE A 152 13.66 -5.42 7.12
C PHE A 152 14.94 -5.90 6.40
N LEU A 153 15.70 -6.80 7.02
CA LEU A 153 16.86 -7.42 6.39
C LEU A 153 16.45 -8.23 5.15
N VAL A 154 15.42 -9.08 5.27
CA VAL A 154 14.88 -9.85 4.14
C VAL A 154 14.43 -8.94 3.00
N PHE A 155 13.78 -7.81 3.33
CA PHE A 155 13.38 -6.81 2.34
C PHE A 155 14.57 -6.19 1.59
N ILE A 156 15.64 -5.82 2.31
CA ILE A 156 16.86 -5.27 1.69
C ILE A 156 17.50 -6.29 0.76
N PHE A 157 17.62 -7.55 1.18
CA PHE A 157 18.17 -8.60 0.33
C PHE A 157 17.30 -8.87 -0.89
N GLY A 158 15.96 -8.79 -0.74
CA GLY A 158 15.00 -8.91 -1.82
C GLY A 158 15.03 -7.73 -2.80
N LYS A 159 15.44 -6.52 -2.37
CA LYS A 159 15.38 -5.27 -3.16
C LYS A 159 15.97 -5.41 -4.57
N ARG A 160 17.05 -6.18 -4.72
CA ARG A 160 17.74 -6.39 -6.00
C ARG A 160 16.92 -7.18 -7.04
N LEU A 161 15.90 -7.91 -6.59
CA LEU A 161 15.05 -8.75 -7.43
C LEU A 161 13.79 -8.01 -7.91
N TYR A 162 13.46 -6.85 -7.33
CA TYR A 162 12.26 -6.10 -7.72
C TYR A 162 12.48 -5.30 -8.99
N LYS A 163 11.57 -5.45 -9.94
CA LYS A 163 11.50 -4.59 -11.12
C LYS A 163 11.21 -3.15 -10.69
N HIS A 164 12.04 -2.21 -11.13
CA HIS A 164 11.82 -0.79 -10.91
C HIS A 164 11.06 -0.21 -12.09
N ASP A 165 9.85 0.27 -11.85
CA ASP A 165 9.07 0.95 -12.87
C ASP A 165 9.56 2.39 -13.03
N LYS A 166 9.49 2.91 -14.26
CA LYS A 166 9.76 4.32 -14.52
C LYS A 166 8.70 5.15 -13.77
N PRO A 167 9.07 6.29 -13.16
CA PRO A 167 8.09 7.12 -12.46
C PRO A 167 7.02 7.59 -13.44
N LEU A 168 5.78 7.10 -13.28
CA LEU A 168 4.62 7.75 -13.87
C LEU A 168 4.49 9.12 -13.17
N GLY A 169 4.20 10.17 -13.94
CA GLY A 169 4.09 11.54 -13.44
C GLY A 169 3.12 11.70 -12.26
N ASN A 170 3.14 12.85 -11.59
CA ASN A 170 2.42 13.05 -10.32
C ASN A 170 0.89 12.83 -10.47
N PRO A 171 0.33 11.75 -9.91
CA PRO A 171 -1.11 11.45 -10.04
C PRO A 171 -1.98 12.45 -9.29
N PHE A 172 -1.45 13.09 -8.24
CA PHE A 172 -2.17 14.11 -7.47
C PHE A 172 -2.43 15.36 -8.30
N THR A 173 -1.52 15.75 -9.20
CA THR A 173 -1.76 16.91 -10.08
C THR A 173 -2.84 16.63 -11.11
N SER A 174 -2.95 15.39 -11.59
CA SER A 174 -4.04 15.00 -12.49
C SER A 174 -5.39 15.01 -11.78
N ILE A 175 -5.46 14.47 -10.56
CA ILE A 175 -6.70 14.48 -9.75
C ILE A 175 -7.09 15.92 -9.39
N LEU A 176 -6.14 16.74 -8.93
CA LEU A 176 -6.40 18.16 -8.67
C LEU A 176 -6.87 18.88 -9.93
N GLY A 177 -6.25 18.60 -11.08
CA GLY A 177 -6.65 19.16 -12.37
C GLY A 177 -8.09 18.82 -12.72
N VAL A 178 -8.51 17.57 -12.53
CA VAL A 178 -9.90 17.12 -12.78
C VAL A 178 -10.87 17.77 -11.79
N ILE A 179 -10.54 17.85 -10.50
CA ILE A 179 -11.39 18.50 -9.48
C ILE A 179 -11.52 20.00 -9.79
N LEU A 180 -10.42 20.68 -10.08
CA LEU A 180 -10.41 22.09 -10.46
C LEU A 180 -11.22 22.32 -11.73
N ALA A 181 -11.03 21.50 -12.77
CA ALA A 181 -11.81 21.58 -14.00
C ALA A 181 -13.31 21.34 -13.76
N ALA A 182 -13.68 20.37 -12.92
CA ALA A 182 -15.07 20.08 -12.57
C ALA A 182 -15.70 21.23 -11.75
N VAL A 183 -14.97 21.83 -10.83
CA VAL A 183 -15.44 22.98 -10.03
C VAL A 183 -15.57 24.23 -10.90
N LEU A 184 -14.62 24.49 -11.80
CA LEU A 184 -14.64 25.63 -12.72
C LEU A 184 -15.74 25.49 -13.78
N LYS A 185 -15.96 24.28 -14.31
CA LYS A 185 -17.06 24.00 -15.25
C LYS A 185 -18.41 23.73 -14.58
N ARG A 186 -18.51 23.76 -13.24
CA ARG A 186 -19.76 23.54 -12.50
C ARG A 186 -20.88 24.53 -12.85
N LYS A 187 -20.53 25.73 -13.35
CA LYS A 187 -21.47 26.77 -13.78
C LYS A 187 -21.58 26.92 -15.30
N ALA A 188 -20.86 26.10 -16.07
CA ALA A 188 -21.04 26.08 -17.51
C ALA A 188 -22.36 25.36 -17.80
N GLU A 189 -23.27 26.01 -18.52
CA GLU A 189 -24.45 25.34 -19.04
C GLU A 189 -24.00 24.16 -19.91
N VAL A 190 -24.54 22.98 -19.64
CA VAL A 190 -24.36 21.81 -20.51
C VAL A 190 -25.06 22.15 -21.81
N SER A 191 -24.29 22.59 -22.82
CA SER A 191 -24.81 22.71 -24.17
C SER A 191 -25.13 21.29 -24.65
N ALA A 192 -26.41 20.94 -24.58
CA ALA A 192 -26.98 19.73 -25.15
C ALA A 192 -27.06 19.87 -26.68
N SER A 193 -25.91 20.12 -27.33
CA SER A 193 -25.82 20.07 -28.78
C SER A 193 -25.27 18.70 -29.17
N GLU A 194 -26.18 17.85 -29.64
CA GLU A 194 -26.00 16.48 -30.13
C GLU A 194 -25.06 16.35 -31.34
N LYS A 195 -24.43 17.44 -31.81
CA LYS A 195 -23.72 17.50 -33.10
C LYS A 195 -22.20 17.31 -33.04
N ASP A 196 -21.59 17.20 -31.86
CA ASP A 196 -20.12 17.14 -31.72
C ASP A 196 -19.57 15.74 -31.36
N TYR A 197 -20.41 14.70 -31.29
CA TYR A 197 -19.96 13.32 -30.96
C TYR A 197 -19.65 12.46 -32.20
N TYR A 198 -19.95 12.95 -33.40
CA TYR A 198 -19.71 12.24 -34.67
C TYR A 198 -19.15 13.19 -35.72
N ASN A 199 -17.89 13.57 -35.59
CA ASN A 199 -17.01 13.95 -36.71
C ASN A 199 -15.57 13.59 -36.36
#